data_AF-A0A957QFS7-F1
#
_entry.id   AF-A0A957QFS7-F1
#
_cell.length_a   1.000
_cell.length_b   1.000
_cell.length_c   1.000
_cell.angle_alpha   90.00
_cell.angle_beta   90.00
_cell.angle_gamma   90.00
#
_symmetry.space_group_name_H-M   'P 1'
#
loop_
_entity.id
_entity.type
_entity.pdbx_description
1 polymer ?
#
loop_
_entity_poly.entity_id
_entity_poly.type
_entity_poly.pdbx_seq_one_letter_code
_entity_poly.pdbx_strand_id
1 'polypeptide(L)'
;IGVSTLVPKPHTPFQWVPMEEESVINAQIDLLKRELRGPGIQFTWNDPNETLVEAFLTRGDRKLADVIERAWQLGAKLDAWGDQFRFDAWQQAFDECGLDMNWYARRERPLDETLPWEHISAGLKKEFLMQEYVHTYQGGVVDDCREHCFSCGILGYFKDQRRDAPDDGWACPPLGRGKQRQPVDVSPIPLYFNDDMSPARTGQFAERVPQRRQGTVAKRVEIGD
;
A
#
# COMPACT_ATOMS: atom_id res chain seq x y z
N ILE A 1 5.21 -2.56 -18.81
CA ILE A 1 5.27 -3.11 -17.45
C ILE A 1 5.52 -1.95 -16.51
N GLY A 2 4.56 -1.64 -15.64
CA GLY A 2 4.71 -0.64 -14.59
C GLY A 2 4.96 -1.30 -13.25
N VAL A 3 5.95 -0.82 -12.51
CA VAL A 3 6.26 -1.29 -11.15
C VAL A 3 6.24 -0.09 -10.21
N SER A 4 5.52 -0.23 -9.11
CA SER A 4 5.43 0.81 -8.08
C SER A 4 5.98 0.28 -6.77
N THR A 5 6.73 1.12 -6.08
CA THR A 5 7.18 0.86 -4.72
C THR A 5 5.98 0.83 -3.78
N LEU A 6 5.97 -0.10 -2.83
CA LEU A 6 4.91 -0.18 -1.83
C LEU A 6 4.95 1.06 -0.92
N VAL A 7 3.86 1.82 -0.91
CA VAL A 7 3.62 2.90 0.06
C VAL A 7 2.56 2.44 1.07
N PRO A 8 2.86 2.35 2.37
CA PRO A 8 1.88 1.97 3.39
C PRO A 8 0.75 3.00 3.49
N LYS A 9 -0.52 2.58 3.35
CA LYS A 9 -1.69 3.47 3.34
C LYS A 9 -2.55 3.31 4.61
N PRO A 10 -3.08 4.41 5.19
CA PRO A 10 -4.09 4.37 6.22
C PRO A 10 -5.25 3.44 5.89
N HIS A 11 -5.79 2.78 6.91
CA HIS A 11 -6.97 1.92 6.80
C HIS A 11 -6.79 0.71 5.87
N THR A 12 -5.54 0.30 5.64
CA THR A 12 -5.19 -0.94 4.94
C THR A 12 -4.47 -1.90 5.89
N PRO A 13 -4.46 -3.22 5.60
CA PRO A 13 -3.69 -4.18 6.40
C PRO A 13 -2.20 -3.85 6.48
N PHE A 14 -1.65 -3.16 5.47
CA PHE A 14 -0.25 -2.76 5.44
C PHE A 14 0.03 -1.41 6.11
N GLN A 15 -0.92 -0.79 6.81
CA GLN A 15 -0.69 0.53 7.43
C GLN A 15 0.43 0.54 8.51
N TRP A 16 0.83 -0.62 9.01
CA TRP A 16 1.89 -0.79 10.02
C TRP A 16 3.28 -1.08 9.42
N VAL A 17 3.38 -1.52 8.16
CA VAL A 17 4.67 -1.87 7.56
C VAL A 17 5.50 -0.63 7.28
N PRO A 18 6.82 -0.65 7.41
CA PRO A 18 7.66 0.44 6.97
C PRO A 18 7.70 0.53 5.44
N MET A 19 7.93 1.73 4.90
CA MET A 19 8.48 1.85 3.54
C MET A 19 9.90 1.28 3.53
N GLU A 20 10.26 0.58 2.46
CA GLU A 20 11.58 -0.02 2.28
C GLU A 20 12.69 1.05 2.16
N GLU A 21 13.92 0.66 2.50
CA GLU A 21 15.10 1.52 2.36
C GLU A 21 15.40 1.89 0.91
N GLU A 22 15.81 3.13 0.68
CA GLU A 22 16.09 3.65 -0.66
C GLU A 22 17.15 2.84 -1.41
N SER A 23 18.18 2.38 -0.72
CA SER A 23 19.22 1.54 -1.32
C SER A 23 18.66 0.21 -1.85
N VAL A 24 17.68 -0.37 -1.16
CA VAL A 24 17.02 -1.61 -1.57
C VAL A 24 16.07 -1.35 -2.73
N ILE A 25 15.27 -0.28 -2.66
CA ILE A 25 14.38 0.15 -3.75
C ILE A 25 15.18 0.36 -5.04
N ASN A 26 16.29 1.11 -4.97
CA ASN A 26 17.15 1.37 -6.12
C ASN A 26 17.76 0.08 -6.68
N ALA A 27 18.26 -0.82 -5.82
CA ALA A 27 18.80 -2.11 -6.26
C ALA A 27 17.75 -2.97 -6.98
N GLN A 28 16.51 -3.01 -6.49
CA GLN A 28 15.40 -3.72 -7.13
C GLN A 28 15.01 -3.10 -8.48
N ILE A 29 14.92 -1.77 -8.53
CA ILE A 29 14.64 -1.04 -9.78
C ILE A 29 15.73 -1.31 -10.82
N ASP A 30 17.01 -1.28 -10.43
CA ASP A 30 18.13 -1.49 -11.35
C ASP A 30 18.23 -2.94 -11.84
N LEU A 31 17.88 -3.91 -11.00
CA LEU A 31 17.66 -5.29 -11.41
C LEU A 31 16.57 -5.35 -12.49
N LEU A 32 15.39 -4.79 -12.23
CA LEU A 32 14.27 -4.82 -13.18
C LEU A 32 14.61 -4.11 -14.50
N LYS A 33 15.29 -2.97 -14.45
CA LYS A 33 15.78 -2.26 -15.65
C LYS A 33 16.74 -3.10 -16.48
N ARG A 34 17.48 -4.03 -15.87
CA ARG A 34 18.42 -4.90 -16.58
C ARG A 34 17.71 -6.11 -17.19
N GLU A 35 16.84 -6.76 -16.41
CA GLU A 35 16.18 -8.00 -16.82
C GLU A 35 14.98 -7.77 -17.76
N LEU A 36 14.30 -6.63 -17.64
CA LEU A 36 13.14 -6.28 -18.48
C LEU A 36 13.54 -5.55 -19.77
N ARG A 37 14.74 -5.84 -20.31
CA ARG A 37 15.20 -5.32 -21.60
C ARG A 37 14.75 -6.27 -22.71
N GLY A 38 13.96 -5.77 -23.65
CA GLY A 38 13.58 -6.56 -24.81
C GLY A 38 12.67 -5.80 -25.78
N PRO A 39 12.64 -6.20 -27.07
CA PRO A 39 11.73 -5.61 -28.05
C PRO A 39 10.28 -5.68 -27.56
N GLY A 40 9.58 -4.54 -27.62
CA GLY A 40 8.18 -4.45 -27.20
C GLY A 40 7.95 -4.37 -25.69
N ILE A 41 9.00 -4.36 -24.86
CA ILE A 41 8.87 -4.15 -23.40
C ILE A 41 9.17 -2.70 -23.06
N GLN A 42 8.14 -1.97 -22.61
CA GLN A 42 8.31 -0.67 -21.98
C GLN A 42 8.27 -0.84 -20.47
N PHE A 43 9.36 -0.53 -19.78
CA PHE A 43 9.43 -0.57 -18.31
C PHE A 43 9.31 0.83 -17.73
N THR A 44 8.43 0.97 -16.73
CA THR A 44 8.15 2.25 -16.08
C THR A 44 8.09 2.05 -14.57
N TRP A 45 8.61 3.00 -13.80
CA TRP A 45 8.68 2.91 -12.34
C TRP A 45 8.43 4.27 -11.66
N ASN A 46 8.15 4.23 -10.36
CA ASN A 46 7.98 5.43 -9.53
C ASN A 46 9.35 5.96 -9.07
N ASP A 47 9.52 7.27 -9.05
CA ASP A 47 10.73 7.89 -8.48
C ASP A 47 10.79 7.59 -6.96
N PRO A 48 11.91 7.06 -6.42
CA PRO A 48 12.06 6.80 -4.99
C PRO A 48 11.85 8.03 -4.10
N ASN A 49 12.22 9.22 -4.57
CA ASN A 49 12.03 10.47 -3.82
C ASN A 49 10.54 10.88 -3.79
N GLU A 50 9.84 10.77 -4.92
CA GLU A 50 8.39 10.98 -4.96
C GLU A 50 7.67 9.97 -4.05
N THR A 51 8.12 8.71 -4.06
CA THR A 51 7.59 7.65 -3.19
C THR A 51 7.80 7.98 -1.71
N LEU A 52 8.96 8.52 -1.33
CA LEU A 52 9.23 8.95 0.04
C LEU A 52 8.30 10.09 0.47
N VAL A 53 8.08 11.07 -0.40
CA VAL A 53 7.13 12.17 -0.18
C VAL A 53 5.72 11.64 0.01
N GLU A 54 5.28 10.74 -0.87
CA GLU A 54 3.99 10.07 -0.73
C GLU A 54 3.88 9.34 0.60
N ALA A 55 4.92 8.62 1.01
CA ALA A 55 4.92 7.81 2.22
C ALA A 55 4.82 8.64 3.51
N PHE A 56 5.62 9.70 3.66
CA PHE A 56 5.53 10.52 4.86
C PHE A 56 4.22 11.31 4.91
N LEU A 57 3.70 11.82 3.78
CA LEU A 57 2.42 12.53 3.75
C LEU A 57 1.25 11.60 4.11
N THR A 58 1.30 10.38 3.59
CA THR A 58 0.32 9.33 3.86
C THR A 58 0.31 8.90 5.33
N ARG A 59 1.49 8.89 5.97
CA ARG A 59 1.69 8.40 7.35
C ARG A 59 1.84 9.54 8.38
N GLY A 60 1.58 10.76 7.96
CA GLY A 60 1.80 11.99 8.72
C GLY A 60 0.89 12.15 9.93
N ASP A 61 1.36 12.93 10.90
CA ASP A 61 0.52 13.50 11.94
C ASP A 61 0.40 15.02 11.77
N ARG A 62 -0.29 15.68 12.70
CA ARG A 62 -0.52 17.14 12.66
C ARG A 62 0.76 17.99 12.55
N LYS A 63 1.93 17.49 12.95
CA LYS A 63 3.20 18.22 12.85
C LYS A 63 3.66 18.38 11.41
N LEU A 64 3.18 17.53 10.49
CA LEU A 64 3.47 17.71 9.07
C LEU A 64 2.78 18.94 8.47
N ALA A 65 1.80 19.55 9.16
CA ALA A 65 1.20 20.80 8.68
C ALA A 65 2.27 21.89 8.48
N ASP A 66 3.16 22.07 9.46
CA ASP A 66 4.23 23.06 9.41
C ASP A 66 5.25 22.74 8.30
N VAL A 67 5.55 21.46 8.09
CA VAL A 67 6.43 20.99 7.01
C VAL A 67 5.82 21.26 5.63
N ILE A 68 4.54 20.96 5.45
CA ILE A 68 3.83 21.17 4.18
C ILE A 68 3.79 22.67 3.85
N GLU A 69 3.46 23.50 4.84
CA GLU A 69 3.48 24.95 4.67
C GLU A 69 4.88 25.42 4.29
N ARG A 70 5.91 24.93 4.99
CA ARG A 70 7.29 25.35 4.75
C ARG A 70 7.80 24.90 3.38
N ALA A 71 7.52 23.68 2.97
CA ALA A 71 7.88 23.17 1.64
C ALA A 71 7.25 24.03 0.53
N TRP A 72 5.98 24.44 0.70
CA TRP A 72 5.32 25.35 -0.23
C TRP A 72 5.99 26.73 -0.29
N GLN A 73 6.38 27.31 0.85
CA GLN A 73 7.14 28.57 0.92
C GLN A 73 8.50 28.46 0.21
N LEU A 74 9.13 27.28 0.28
CA LEU A 74 10.40 26.96 -0.37
C LEU A 74 10.25 26.62 -1.87
N GLY A 75 9.01 26.53 -2.37
CA GLY A 75 8.70 26.39 -3.79
C GLY A 75 8.15 25.04 -4.23
N ALA A 76 7.91 24.09 -3.31
CA ALA A 76 7.22 22.84 -3.62
C ALA A 76 5.77 23.13 -4.06
N LYS A 77 5.48 22.95 -5.34
CA LYS A 77 4.18 23.23 -5.96
C LYS A 77 4.02 22.30 -7.15
N LEU A 78 2.81 21.76 -7.34
CA LEU A 78 2.51 20.87 -8.45
C LEU A 78 3.43 19.62 -8.50
N ASP A 79 3.85 19.10 -7.33
CA ASP A 79 4.77 17.95 -7.23
C ASP A 79 4.26 16.66 -7.90
N ALA A 80 2.94 16.56 -8.17
CA ALA A 80 2.36 15.47 -8.95
C ALA A 80 2.73 15.50 -10.45
N TRP A 81 3.26 16.63 -10.95
CA TRP A 81 3.81 16.77 -12.29
C TRP A 81 5.34 16.68 -12.18
N GLY A 82 5.91 15.60 -12.72
CA GLY A 82 7.31 15.24 -12.45
C GLY A 82 8.36 16.28 -12.84
N ASP A 83 8.05 17.23 -13.73
CA ASP A 83 8.90 18.36 -14.10
C ASP A 83 8.89 19.50 -13.07
N GLN A 84 7.95 19.48 -12.13
CA GLN A 84 7.77 20.47 -11.06
C GLN A 84 8.20 19.92 -9.69
N PHE A 85 8.59 18.65 -9.60
CA PHE A 85 8.93 18.01 -8.33
C PHE A 85 10.19 18.63 -7.70
N ARG A 86 10.05 19.17 -6.49
CA ARG A 86 11.11 19.89 -5.74
C ARG A 86 11.47 19.17 -4.44
N PHE A 87 12.22 18.07 -4.55
CA PHE A 87 12.60 17.29 -3.37
C PHE A 87 13.50 18.07 -2.38
N ASP A 88 14.33 18.99 -2.90
CA ASP A 88 15.17 19.90 -2.11
C ASP A 88 14.34 20.75 -1.13
N ALA A 89 13.18 21.24 -1.59
CA ALA A 89 12.27 22.03 -0.76
C ALA A 89 11.68 21.21 0.40
N TRP A 90 11.38 19.93 0.16
CA TRP A 90 10.92 19.03 1.22
C TRP A 90 12.03 18.72 2.23
N GLN A 91 13.27 18.45 1.78
CA GLN A 91 14.41 18.20 2.68
C GLN A 91 14.63 19.39 3.62
N GLN A 92 14.73 20.58 3.04
CA GLN A 92 14.92 21.81 3.80
C GLN A 92 13.74 22.08 4.75
N ALA A 93 12.49 21.80 4.36
CA ALA A 93 11.34 21.97 5.23
C ALA A 93 11.39 21.06 6.47
N PHE A 94 11.77 19.80 6.31
CA PHE A 94 11.95 18.87 7.43
C PHE A 94 13.06 19.31 8.38
N ASP A 95 14.21 19.72 7.82
CA ASP A 95 15.36 20.22 8.59
C ASP A 95 14.98 21.44 9.41
N GLU A 96 14.30 22.43 8.80
CA GLU A 96 13.87 23.65 9.48
C GLU A 96 12.79 23.42 10.54
N CYS A 97 11.94 22.40 10.36
CA CYS A 97 10.92 22.01 11.34
C CYS A 97 11.46 21.07 12.44
N GLY A 98 12.72 20.63 12.35
CA GLY A 98 13.32 19.68 13.29
C GLY A 98 12.64 18.31 13.29
N LEU A 99 12.20 17.85 12.12
CA LEU A 99 11.56 16.55 11.91
C LEU A 99 12.40 15.67 10.98
N ASP A 100 12.19 14.36 11.05
CA ASP A 100 12.87 13.38 10.19
C ASP A 100 11.87 12.67 9.27
N MET A 101 12.11 12.72 7.95
CA MET A 101 11.32 12.02 6.94
C MET A 101 11.25 10.51 7.19
N ASN A 102 12.38 9.90 7.59
CA ASN A 102 12.48 8.45 7.78
C ASN A 102 11.67 8.00 9.00
N TRP A 103 11.59 8.82 10.04
CA TRP A 103 10.72 8.57 11.19
C TRP A 103 9.25 8.37 10.78
N TYR A 104 8.76 9.15 9.81
CA TYR A 104 7.39 9.01 9.30
C TYR A 104 7.25 7.84 8.31
N ALA A 105 8.18 7.70 7.37
CA ALA A 105 8.06 6.74 6.26
C ALA A 105 8.52 5.32 6.58
N ARG A 106 9.69 5.17 7.23
CA ARG A 106 10.43 3.90 7.36
C ARG A 106 10.40 3.28 8.75
N ARG A 107 9.83 3.95 9.75
CA ARG A 107 9.68 3.35 11.09
C ARG A 107 8.61 2.25 11.07
N GLU A 108 8.95 1.08 11.59
CA GLU A 108 7.97 0.03 11.91
C GLU A 108 7.02 0.50 13.01
N ARG A 109 5.71 0.29 12.82
CA ARG A 109 4.69 0.69 13.81
C ARG A 109 4.14 -0.56 14.50
N PRO A 110 4.23 -0.65 15.84
CA PRO A 110 3.55 -1.68 16.60
C PRO A 110 2.04 -1.70 16.34
N LEU A 111 1.41 -2.88 16.42
CA LEU A 111 -0.04 -3.00 16.18
C LEU A 111 -0.90 -2.28 17.23
N ASP A 112 -0.38 -2.12 18.44
CA ASP A 112 -1.00 -1.42 19.57
C ASP A 112 -0.73 0.09 19.58
N GLU A 113 0.10 0.61 18.66
CA GLU A 113 0.31 2.03 18.48
C GLU A 113 -1.00 2.75 18.12
N THR A 114 -1.24 3.92 18.72
CA THR A 114 -2.30 4.83 18.27
C THR A 114 -1.84 5.57 17.03
N LEU A 115 -2.45 5.26 15.88
CA LEU A 115 -2.08 5.86 14.61
C LEU A 115 -2.69 7.27 14.44
N PRO A 116 -2.00 8.22 13.79
CA PRO A 116 -2.47 9.59 13.63
C PRO A 116 -3.85 9.70 12.96
N TRP A 117 -4.18 8.77 12.07
CA TRP A 117 -5.44 8.72 11.32
C TRP A 117 -6.55 7.89 11.99
N GLU A 118 -6.36 7.33 13.18
CA GLU A 118 -7.38 6.49 13.85
C GLU A 118 -8.67 7.22 14.20
N HIS A 119 -8.63 8.55 14.29
CA HIS A 119 -9.81 9.38 14.49
C HIS A 119 -10.69 9.48 13.24
N ILE A 120 -10.21 9.01 12.08
CA ILE A 120 -10.94 8.93 10.82
C ILE A 120 -11.38 7.47 10.63
N SER A 121 -12.65 7.27 10.29
CA SER A 121 -13.20 5.94 10.05
C SER A 121 -13.53 5.74 8.57
N ALA A 122 -12.90 4.74 7.96
CA ALA A 122 -13.33 4.17 6.68
C ALA A 122 -14.47 3.14 6.83
N GLY A 123 -15.02 2.97 8.03
CA GLY A 123 -16.02 1.95 8.35
C GLY A 123 -15.44 0.55 8.59
N LEU A 124 -14.13 0.39 8.52
CA LEU A 124 -13.42 -0.85 8.87
C LEU A 124 -13.02 -0.85 10.35
N LYS A 125 -13.04 -2.02 10.97
CA LYS A 125 -12.53 -2.24 12.33
C LYS A 125 -11.00 -2.39 12.32
N LYS A 126 -10.31 -1.77 13.27
CA LYS A 126 -8.85 -1.92 13.42
C LYS A 126 -8.46 -3.39 13.61
N GLU A 127 -9.25 -4.14 14.39
CA GLU A 127 -9.01 -5.56 14.65
C GLU A 127 -9.12 -6.40 13.39
N PHE A 128 -10.02 -6.04 12.46
CA PHE A 128 -10.12 -6.72 11.17
C PHE A 128 -8.85 -6.49 10.33
N LEU A 129 -8.37 -5.24 10.24
CA LEU A 129 -7.13 -4.93 9.52
C LEU A 129 -5.90 -5.63 10.13
N MET A 130 -5.85 -5.76 11.46
CA MET A 130 -4.80 -6.50 12.16
C MET A 130 -4.83 -8.00 11.82
N GLN A 131 -6.03 -8.60 11.74
CA GLN A 131 -6.18 -10.00 11.33
C GLN A 131 -5.71 -10.22 9.90
N GLU A 132 -6.12 -9.36 8.97
CA GLU A 132 -5.68 -9.41 7.56
C GLU A 132 -4.15 -9.23 7.42
N TYR A 133 -3.57 -8.36 8.24
CA TYR A 133 -2.12 -8.21 8.32
C TYR A 133 -1.45 -9.53 8.73
N VAL A 134 -1.93 -10.19 9.78
CA VAL A 134 -1.42 -11.50 10.23
C VAL A 134 -1.60 -12.58 9.17
N HIS A 135 -2.76 -12.65 8.52
CA HIS A 135 -3.03 -13.61 7.44
C HIS A 135 -2.01 -13.48 6.29
N THR A 136 -1.62 -12.23 5.98
CA THR A 136 -0.62 -11.97 4.93
C THR A 136 0.73 -12.64 5.23
N TYR A 137 1.21 -12.61 6.47
CA TYR A 137 2.48 -13.28 6.84
C TYR A 137 2.38 -14.81 6.85
N GLN A 138 1.17 -15.33 6.97
CA GLN A 138 0.88 -16.76 6.90
C GLN A 138 0.70 -17.24 5.45
N GLY A 139 0.81 -16.34 4.47
CA GLY A 139 0.55 -16.63 3.06
C GLY A 139 -0.93 -16.91 2.77
N GLY A 140 -1.82 -16.55 3.69
CA GLY A 140 -3.24 -16.83 3.61
C GLY A 140 -3.95 -16.00 2.58
N VAL A 141 -4.72 -16.66 1.72
CA VAL A 141 -5.79 -16.01 0.97
C VAL A 141 -7.05 -16.02 1.81
N VAL A 142 -7.76 -14.91 1.77
CA VAL A 142 -9.11 -14.82 2.29
C VAL A 142 -10.04 -14.79 1.07
N ASP A 143 -11.09 -15.62 1.12
CA ASP A 143 -12.08 -15.72 0.05
C ASP A 143 -12.80 -14.38 -0.21
N ASP A 144 -13.58 -14.31 -1.29
CA ASP A 144 -14.28 -13.08 -1.67
C ASP A 144 -15.37 -12.68 -0.66
N CYS A 145 -15.21 -11.51 -0.05
CA CYS A 145 -16.16 -11.01 0.96
C CYS A 145 -17.58 -10.73 0.44
N ARG A 146 -17.80 -10.79 -0.89
CA ARG A 146 -19.13 -10.70 -1.52
C ARG A 146 -19.92 -12.00 -1.38
N GLU A 147 -19.23 -13.13 -1.26
CA GLU A 147 -19.85 -14.44 -1.10
C GLU A 147 -20.15 -14.74 0.38
N HIS A 148 -19.32 -14.23 1.30
CA HIS A 148 -19.55 -14.31 2.74
C HIS A 148 -19.03 -13.08 3.51
N CYS A 149 -19.69 -12.72 4.60
CA CYS A 149 -19.27 -11.57 5.39
C CYS A 149 -18.23 -11.94 6.47
N PHE A 150 -17.03 -11.35 6.39
CA PHE A 150 -15.99 -11.46 7.43
C PHE A 150 -16.11 -10.49 8.59
N SER A 151 -17.22 -9.75 8.67
CA SER A 151 -17.45 -8.76 9.73
C SER A 151 -16.38 -7.66 9.79
N CYS A 152 -15.89 -7.20 8.63
CA CYS A 152 -14.86 -6.16 8.50
C CYS A 152 -15.21 -4.81 9.15
N GLY A 153 -16.50 -4.54 9.37
CA GLY A 153 -17.00 -3.32 10.02
C GLY A 153 -18.05 -2.58 9.19
N ILE A 154 -17.98 -2.67 7.85
CA ILE A 154 -18.78 -1.87 6.91
C ILE A 154 -20.28 -1.93 7.20
N LEU A 155 -20.84 -3.13 7.34
CA LEU A 155 -22.27 -3.32 7.59
C LEU A 155 -22.74 -2.75 8.95
N GLY A 156 -21.85 -2.71 9.94
CA GLY A 156 -22.16 -2.12 11.25
C GLY A 156 -22.04 -0.61 11.24
N TYR A 157 -21.00 -0.08 10.58
CA TYR A 157 -20.74 1.35 10.50
C TYR A 157 -21.79 2.08 9.64
N PHE A 158 -22.15 1.51 8.48
CA PHE A 158 -23.14 2.07 7.56
C PHE A 158 -24.51 1.39 7.68
N LYS A 159 -24.93 1.01 8.90
CA LYS A 159 -26.15 0.22 9.12
C LYS A 159 -27.42 0.87 8.57
N ASP A 160 -27.52 2.20 8.63
CA ASP A 160 -28.71 2.92 8.20
C ASP A 160 -28.75 2.99 6.67
N GLN A 161 -27.63 3.31 6.01
CA GLN A 161 -27.49 3.26 4.56
C GLN A 161 -27.73 1.84 4.02
N ARG A 162 -27.21 0.83 4.71
CA ARG A 162 -27.42 -0.58 4.35
C ARG A 162 -28.90 -0.97 4.43
N ARG A 163 -29.64 -0.46 5.41
CA ARG A 163 -31.08 -0.74 5.57
C ARG A 163 -31.88 -0.15 4.42
N ASP A 164 -31.47 1.03 3.94
CA ASP A 164 -32.20 1.77 2.92
C ASP A 164 -31.79 1.36 1.49
N ALA A 165 -30.64 0.70 1.32
CA ALA A 165 -30.16 0.18 0.05
C ALA A 165 -30.70 -1.23 -0.26
N PRO A 166 -31.10 -1.52 -1.52
CA PRO A 166 -31.46 -2.87 -1.93
C PRO A 166 -30.23 -3.79 -1.93
N ASP A 167 -30.45 -5.09 -1.77
CA ASP A 167 -29.37 -6.08 -1.58
C ASP A 167 -28.39 -6.15 -2.77
N ASP A 168 -28.91 -6.01 -4.00
CA ASP A 168 -28.13 -5.97 -5.23
C ASP A 168 -27.31 -4.67 -5.39
N GLY A 169 -27.74 -3.59 -4.75
CA GLY A 169 -27.07 -2.29 -4.77
C GLY A 169 -25.92 -2.15 -3.77
N TRP A 170 -25.93 -2.91 -2.66
CA TRP A 170 -24.92 -2.78 -1.60
C TRP A 170 -23.70 -3.71 -1.77
N ALA A 171 -23.85 -4.81 -2.51
CA ALA A 171 -22.83 -5.84 -2.78
C ALA A 171 -22.27 -6.62 -1.57
N CYS A 172 -22.26 -6.09 -0.34
CA CYS A 172 -21.90 -6.91 0.84
C CYS A 172 -23.05 -7.88 1.21
N PRO A 173 -22.74 -9.15 1.49
CA PRO A 173 -23.74 -10.13 1.89
C PRO A 173 -24.36 -9.75 3.25
N PRO A 174 -25.64 -10.05 3.48
CA PRO A 174 -26.33 -9.65 4.69
C PRO A 174 -25.76 -10.35 5.94
N LEU A 175 -25.51 -9.57 7.00
CA LEU A 175 -25.26 -10.08 8.35
C LEU A 175 -26.58 -10.11 9.12
N GLY A 176 -26.98 -11.27 9.63
CA GLY A 176 -28.25 -11.45 10.35
C GLY A 176 -28.12 -12.36 11.57
N ARG A 177 -29.07 -12.26 12.51
CA ARG A 177 -29.15 -13.16 13.67
C ARG A 177 -29.18 -14.62 13.20
N GLY A 178 -28.31 -15.46 13.75
CA GLY A 178 -28.23 -16.89 13.43
C GLY A 178 -27.36 -17.26 12.22
N LYS A 179 -26.75 -16.29 11.52
CA LYS A 179 -25.74 -16.59 10.49
C LYS A 179 -24.38 -16.80 11.17
N GLN A 180 -23.79 -17.98 10.99
CA GLN A 180 -22.43 -18.25 11.49
C GLN A 180 -21.44 -17.35 10.77
N ARG A 181 -20.51 -16.74 11.52
CA ARG A 181 -19.27 -16.24 10.92
C ARG A 181 -18.54 -17.45 10.40
N GLN A 182 -18.29 -17.51 9.10
CA GLN A 182 -17.49 -18.58 8.56
C GLN A 182 -16.02 -18.36 8.91
N PRO A 183 -15.27 -19.45 9.20
CA PRO A 183 -13.85 -19.34 9.47
C PRO A 183 -13.14 -18.75 8.25
N VAL A 184 -12.09 -17.98 8.50
CA VAL A 184 -11.17 -17.59 7.43
C VAL A 184 -10.40 -18.85 7.05
N ASP A 185 -10.66 -19.40 5.87
CA ASP A 185 -9.86 -20.51 5.35
C ASP A 185 -8.60 -19.94 4.68
N VAL A 186 -7.58 -19.76 5.51
CA VAL A 186 -6.25 -19.31 5.10
C VAL A 186 -5.62 -20.42 4.25
N SER A 187 -5.88 -20.36 2.95
CA SER A 187 -5.17 -21.21 1.99
C SER A 187 -3.80 -20.61 1.70
N PRO A 188 -2.68 -21.29 2.02
CA PRO A 188 -1.36 -20.77 1.72
C PRO A 188 -1.16 -20.68 0.19
N ILE A 189 -0.89 -19.48 -0.34
CA ILE A 189 -0.40 -19.35 -1.73
C ILE A 189 1.06 -19.82 -1.76
N PRO A 190 1.43 -20.75 -2.66
CA PRO A 190 2.83 -20.95 -2.99
C PRO A 190 3.35 -19.69 -3.68
N LEU A 191 4.00 -18.82 -2.90
CA LEU A 191 4.74 -17.68 -3.43
C LEU A 191 5.85 -18.21 -4.32
N TYR A 192 5.79 -17.89 -5.61
CA TYR A 192 6.85 -18.23 -6.56
C TYR A 192 8.11 -17.44 -6.19
N PHE A 193 9.01 -18.06 -5.45
CA PHE A 193 10.40 -17.64 -5.37
C PHE A 193 11.15 -18.42 -6.45
N ASN A 194 11.67 -17.72 -7.46
CA ASN A 194 12.69 -18.31 -8.33
C ASN A 194 13.87 -18.73 -7.43
N ASP A 195 14.50 -19.86 -7.74
CA ASP A 195 15.64 -20.41 -6.99
C ASP A 195 16.79 -19.39 -6.88
N ASP A 196 16.89 -18.46 -7.82
CA ASP A 196 17.86 -17.36 -7.84
C ASP A 196 17.61 -16.25 -6.80
N MET A 197 16.37 -16.10 -6.29
CA MET A 197 15.95 -14.97 -5.44
C MET A 197 15.81 -15.33 -3.94
N SER A 198 15.66 -16.62 -3.61
CA SER A 198 15.60 -17.09 -2.21
C SER A 198 15.93 -18.59 -2.12
N PRO A 199 17.22 -18.97 -2.23
CA PRO A 199 17.65 -20.37 -2.23
C PRO A 199 17.33 -21.12 -0.92
N ALA A 200 16.93 -20.43 0.14
CA ALA A 200 16.49 -21.01 1.41
C ALA A 200 15.01 -21.46 1.43
N ARG A 201 14.23 -21.19 0.37
CA ARG A 201 12.78 -21.46 0.33
C ARG A 201 12.34 -22.44 -0.77
N THR A 202 13.29 -23.12 -1.41
CA THR A 202 13.03 -24.13 -2.43
C THR A 202 12.30 -25.33 -1.81
N GLY A 203 11.05 -25.61 -2.23
CA GLY A 203 10.44 -26.92 -1.92
C GLY A 203 8.93 -27.04 -1.71
N GLN A 204 8.06 -26.05 -2.00
CA GLN A 204 6.61 -26.28 -1.97
C GLN A 204 5.91 -25.52 -3.11
N PHE A 205 5.42 -26.24 -4.12
CA PHE A 205 4.73 -25.65 -5.28
C PHE A 205 3.47 -26.43 -5.67
N ALA A 206 2.37 -25.70 -5.90
CA ALA A 206 1.32 -26.06 -6.86
C ALA A 206 0.58 -24.82 -7.39
N GLU A 207 0.53 -24.72 -8.72
CA GLU A 207 -0.27 -23.88 -9.64
C GLU A 207 -0.35 -22.34 -9.51
N ARG A 208 -0.37 -21.67 -10.68
CA ARG A 208 -0.30 -20.21 -10.88
C ARG A 208 -1.65 -19.52 -10.65
N VAL A 209 -1.66 -18.36 -9.98
CA VAL A 209 -2.81 -17.43 -9.98
C VAL A 209 -2.67 -16.38 -11.09
N PRO A 210 -3.70 -16.11 -11.93
CA PRO A 210 -3.62 -15.11 -13.01
C PRO A 210 -3.73 -13.67 -12.49
N GLN A 211 -2.83 -12.77 -12.89
CA GLN A 211 -2.93 -11.32 -12.61
C GLN A 211 -3.85 -10.60 -13.62
N ARG A 212 -4.73 -9.72 -13.12
CA ARG A 212 -5.61 -8.87 -13.94
C ARG A 212 -4.83 -7.71 -14.59
N ARG A 213 -4.97 -7.59 -15.91
CA ARG A 213 -4.41 -6.55 -16.77
C ARG A 213 -5.35 -5.34 -16.75
N GLN A 214 -4.98 -4.22 -16.09
CA GLN A 214 -5.21 -2.86 -16.61
C GLN A 214 -4.76 -1.76 -15.62
N GLY A 215 -3.61 -1.15 -15.96
CA GLY A 215 -3.40 0.30 -16.04
C GLY A 215 -3.22 1.14 -14.77
N THR A 216 -2.01 1.69 -14.60
CA THR A 216 -1.83 3.08 -14.13
C THR A 216 -0.48 3.66 -14.58
N VAL A 217 -0.46 5.00 -14.63
CA VAL A 217 0.48 5.94 -15.25
C VAL A 217 1.88 5.87 -14.63
N ALA A 218 2.93 5.77 -15.45
CA ALA A 218 4.31 5.74 -14.96
C ALA A 218 5.28 6.38 -15.98
N LYS A 219 6.41 6.91 -15.48
CA LYS A 219 7.40 7.69 -16.24
C LYS A 219 8.09 6.83 -17.31
N ARG A 220 8.34 7.45 -18.48
CA ARG A 220 8.81 6.80 -19.72
C ARG A 220 10.28 7.11 -19.97
N VAL A 221 10.99 6.16 -20.55
CA VAL A 221 12.27 6.41 -21.24
C VAL A 221 12.07 6.05 -22.70
N GLU A 222 12.23 7.02 -23.59
CA GLU A 222 12.34 6.75 -25.03
C GLU A 222 13.80 6.39 -25.32
N ILE A 223 14.03 5.22 -25.91
CA ILE A 223 15.33 4.82 -26.44
C ILE A 223 15.19 4.89 -27.95
N GLY A 224 15.88 5.86 -28.55
CA GLY A 224 15.95 6.05 -30.00
C GLY A 224 16.63 4.87 -30.70
N ASP A 225 16.34 4.77 -32.00
CA ASP A 225 16.73 3.68 -32.93
C ASP A 225 18.22 3.33 -32.94
#